data_AF-A0A328YTD3-F1
#
_entry.id   AF-A0A328YTD3-F1
#
_cell.length_a   1.000
_cell.length_b   1.000
_cell.length_c   1.000
_cell.angle_alpha   90.00
_cell.angle_beta   90.00
_cell.angle_gamma   90.00
#
_symmetry.space_group_name_H-M   'P 1'
#
loop_
_entity.id
_entity.type
_entity.pdbx_description
1 polymer ?
#
loop_
_entity_poly.entity_id
_entity_poly.type
_entity_poly.pdbx_seq_one_letter_code
_entity_poly.pdbx_strand_id
1 'polypeptide(L)'
;MIIKPIIEERINLADTSHLCASIIAEYKKAQQIETDDFEWVHLIYGIQGNKPVLFYIRFINGSTALPNYDLSSYQAQINKSSFNQLLYLLSYYGFFKEDEDNLSLLKVHNTSNKLGYYFENTFGKLLYHYQLEQLYCSSTQCNIEEAVNFRKAINLKSHRALEKAKTIVLPTGESLFEVITQYRHRDFTLYPKIKEAIALYNYLNP
;
A
#
# COMPACT_ATOMS: atom_id res chain seq x y z
N MET A 1 1.27 -6.66 29.43
CA MET A 1 1.21 -5.21 29.11
C MET A 1 -0.15 -4.95 28.46
N ILE A 2 -0.95 -3.98 28.94
CA ILE A 2 -2.26 -3.70 28.34
C ILE A 2 -2.02 -2.93 27.03
N ILE A 3 -2.36 -3.54 25.90
CA ILE A 3 -2.36 -2.88 24.60
C ILE A 3 -3.52 -1.88 24.63
N LYS A 4 -3.23 -0.59 24.49
CA LYS A 4 -4.26 0.44 24.37
C LYS A 4 -5.01 0.26 23.04
N PRO A 5 -6.27 0.70 22.93
CA PRO A 5 -7.00 0.59 21.66
C PRO A 5 -6.27 1.38 20.56
N ILE A 6 -6.34 0.87 19.33
CA ILE A 6 -5.99 1.62 18.13
C ILE A 6 -7.02 2.73 17.97
N ILE A 7 -6.54 3.94 17.71
CA ILE A 7 -7.37 5.14 17.51
C ILE A 7 -7.33 5.47 16.02
N GLU A 8 -8.53 5.65 15.46
CA GLU A 8 -8.73 6.12 14.10
C GLU A 8 -9.58 7.37 14.12
N GLU A 9 -9.07 8.47 13.54
CA GLU A 9 -9.76 9.75 13.60
C GLU A 9 -9.40 10.67 12.43
N ARG A 10 -10.09 11.81 12.37
CA ARG A 10 -9.84 12.90 11.43
C ARG A 10 -9.54 14.14 12.23
N ILE A 11 -8.41 14.77 11.93
CA ILE A 11 -7.92 15.94 12.65
C ILE A 11 -7.85 17.10 11.67
N ASN A 12 -8.30 18.28 12.11
CA ASN A 12 -8.12 19.50 11.33
C ASN A 12 -6.64 19.90 11.38
N LEU A 13 -6.02 20.21 10.24
CA LEU A 13 -4.60 20.57 10.20
C LEU A 13 -4.25 21.84 10.98
N ALA A 14 -5.24 22.69 11.29
CA ALA A 14 -5.08 23.85 12.16
C ALA A 14 -5.00 23.48 13.65
N ASP A 15 -5.38 22.26 14.05
CA ASP A 15 -5.27 21.81 15.43
C ASP A 15 -3.83 21.38 15.76
N THR A 16 -3.04 22.35 16.20
CA THR A 16 -1.66 22.11 16.65
C THR A 16 -1.57 21.57 18.08
N SER A 17 -2.69 21.45 18.80
CA SER A 17 -2.74 20.95 20.18
C SER A 17 -2.87 19.43 20.26
N HIS A 18 -3.25 18.79 19.15
CA HIS A 18 -3.42 17.35 19.07
C HIS A 18 -2.12 16.59 19.38
N LEU A 19 -2.24 15.42 20.04
CA LEU A 19 -1.11 14.58 20.43
C LEU A 19 -0.21 14.19 19.24
N CYS A 20 -0.80 14.03 18.06
CA CYS A 20 -0.11 13.67 16.81
C CYS A 20 0.40 14.87 16.00
N ALA A 21 0.23 16.11 16.46
CA ALA A 21 0.57 17.32 15.69
C ALA A 21 2.02 17.34 15.20
N SER A 22 2.99 16.96 16.05
CA SER A 22 4.40 16.89 15.66
C SER A 22 4.68 15.83 14.60
N ILE A 23 4.05 14.66 14.71
CA ILE A 23 4.19 13.56 13.73
C ILE A 23 3.63 13.98 12.37
N ILE A 24 2.47 14.65 12.35
CA ILE A 24 1.86 15.16 11.12
C ILE A 24 2.80 16.16 10.44
N ALA A 25 3.36 17.10 11.20
CA ALA A 25 4.28 18.11 10.68
C ALA A 25 5.58 17.50 10.13
N GLU A 26 6.17 16.53 10.83
CA GLU A 26 7.35 15.80 10.36
C GLU A 26 7.07 15.02 9.06
N TYR A 27 5.92 14.31 9.01
CA TYR A 27 5.52 13.56 7.83
C TYR A 27 5.34 14.47 6.62
N LYS A 28 4.65 15.59 6.83
CA LYS A 28 4.42 16.61 5.80
C LYS A 28 5.74 17.13 5.21
N LYS A 29 6.70 17.47 6.08
CA LYS A 29 8.03 17.94 5.67
C LYS A 29 8.79 16.86 4.90
N ALA A 30 8.75 15.61 5.36
CA ALA A 30 9.45 14.51 4.72
C ALA A 30 8.89 14.16 3.33
N GLN A 31 7.59 14.34 3.13
CA GLN A 31 6.91 14.06 1.85
C GLN A 31 6.76 15.29 0.94
N GLN A 32 7.24 16.46 1.36
CA GLN A 32 7.13 17.72 0.61
C GLN A 32 5.67 18.05 0.22
N ILE A 33 4.73 17.82 1.13
CA ILE A 33 3.30 18.06 0.89
C ILE A 33 2.99 19.54 1.12
N GLU A 34 2.47 20.22 0.10
CA GLU A 34 2.06 21.63 0.16
C GLU A 34 0.79 21.81 1.02
N THR A 35 0.69 22.95 1.72
CA THR A 35 -0.32 23.21 2.76
C THR A 35 -1.71 23.49 2.23
N ASP A 36 -1.79 24.08 1.04
CA ASP A 36 -3.00 24.78 0.61
C ASP A 36 -4.04 23.80 0.02
N ASP A 37 -3.62 22.57 -0.25
CA ASP A 37 -4.45 21.54 -0.88
C ASP A 37 -5.28 20.72 0.13
N PHE A 38 -5.02 20.84 1.43
CA PHE A 38 -5.59 19.95 2.46
C PHE A 38 -6.03 20.72 3.71
N GLU A 39 -7.23 20.39 4.20
CA GLU A 39 -7.78 20.94 5.46
C GLU A 39 -7.72 19.90 6.60
N TRP A 40 -7.79 18.61 6.27
CA TRP A 40 -7.93 17.53 7.22
C TRP A 40 -6.86 16.47 7.02
N VAL A 41 -6.59 15.70 8.08
CA VAL A 41 -5.75 14.51 8.02
C VAL A 41 -6.45 13.34 8.68
N HIS A 42 -6.45 12.19 8.01
CA HIS A 42 -6.95 10.94 8.54
C HIS A 42 -5.78 10.17 9.11
N LEU A 43 -5.86 9.85 10.40
CA LEU A 43 -4.81 9.13 11.11
C LEU A 43 -5.33 7.83 11.69
N ILE A 44 -4.44 6.84 11.69
CA ILE A 44 -4.58 5.65 12.51
C ILE A 44 -3.31 5.49 13.32
N TYR A 45 -3.44 5.42 14.64
CA TYR A 45 -2.30 5.33 15.55
C TYR A 45 -2.66 4.57 16.83
N GLY A 46 -1.63 4.11 17.54
CA GLY A 46 -1.76 3.54 18.88
C GLY A 46 -1.00 4.38 19.89
N ILE A 47 -1.23 4.14 21.17
CA ILE A 47 -0.45 4.75 22.25
C ILE A 47 0.47 3.68 22.86
N GLN A 48 1.78 3.92 22.80
CA GLN A 48 2.80 3.08 23.45
C GLN A 48 3.50 3.90 24.55
N GLY A 49 3.27 3.52 25.81
CA GLY A 49 3.60 4.37 26.95
C GLY A 49 2.80 5.68 26.90
N ASN A 50 3.51 6.79 26.64
CA ASN A 50 2.96 8.14 26.51
C ASN A 50 3.17 8.75 25.11
N LYS A 51 3.59 7.95 24.12
CA LYS A 51 3.86 8.45 22.76
C LYS A 51 2.88 7.85 21.75
N PRO A 52 2.37 8.65 20.80
CA PRO A 52 1.63 8.13 19.66
C PRO A 52 2.57 7.36 18.72
N VAL A 53 2.09 6.23 18.21
CA VAL A 53 2.75 5.39 17.21
C VAL A 53 1.87 5.32 15.98
N LEU A 54 2.33 5.91 14.88
CA LEU A 54 1.56 6.06 13.65
C LEU A 54 1.53 4.75 12.83
N PHE A 55 0.35 4.34 12.42
CA PHE A 55 0.11 3.20 11.52
C PHE A 55 -0.42 3.62 10.15
N TYR A 56 -1.10 4.76 10.06
CA TYR A 56 -1.57 5.28 8.79
C TYR A 56 -1.75 6.80 8.87
N ILE A 57 -1.42 7.47 7.77
CA ILE A 57 -1.66 8.90 7.58
C ILE A 57 -2.06 9.17 6.14
N ARG A 58 -3.12 9.97 5.98
CA ARG A 58 -3.54 10.49 4.68
C ARG A 58 -4.04 11.92 4.84
N PHE A 59 -3.51 12.82 4.03
CA PHE A 59 -4.01 14.18 3.91
C PHE A 59 -5.27 14.17 3.05
N ILE A 60 -6.31 14.86 3.51
CA ILE A 60 -7.67 14.79 2.99
C ILE A 60 -8.12 16.20 2.59
N ASN A 61 -8.78 16.28 1.45
CA ASN A 61 -9.55 17.45 1.01
C ASN A 61 -11.00 17.04 0.72
N GLY A 62 -11.84 18.00 0.29
CA GLY A 62 -13.26 17.76 0.07
C GLY A 62 -13.61 16.62 -0.91
N SER A 63 -12.69 16.22 -1.79
CA SER A 63 -12.92 15.13 -2.77
C SER A 63 -12.29 13.80 -2.37
N THR A 64 -11.56 13.73 -1.26
CA THR A 64 -10.85 12.51 -0.86
C THR A 64 -11.81 11.47 -0.27
N ALA A 65 -11.94 10.34 -0.97
CA ALA A 65 -12.68 9.18 -0.49
C ALA A 65 -11.94 8.48 0.66
N LEU A 66 -12.65 8.20 1.76
CA LEU A 66 -12.14 7.44 2.91
C LEU A 66 -12.75 6.05 2.96
N PRO A 67 -12.07 5.05 3.55
CA PRO A 67 -12.59 3.70 3.65
C PRO A 67 -13.98 3.65 4.29
N ASN A 68 -14.81 2.70 3.85
CA ASN A 68 -16.18 2.55 4.35
C ASN A 68 -16.24 1.96 5.77
N TYR A 69 -15.19 1.24 6.16
CA TYR A 69 -15.04 0.66 7.49
C TYR A 69 -13.74 1.15 8.12
N ASP A 70 -13.72 1.16 9.45
CA ASP A 70 -12.52 1.46 10.22
C ASP A 70 -11.46 0.34 10.05
N LEU A 71 -10.21 0.65 10.39
CA LEU A 71 -9.10 -0.29 10.34
C LEU A 71 -9.39 -1.53 11.20
N SER A 72 -10.09 -1.36 12.34
CA SER A 72 -10.41 -2.45 13.25
C SER A 72 -11.29 -3.53 12.59
N SER A 73 -12.27 -3.11 11.77
CA SER A 73 -13.12 -4.00 10.98
C SER A 73 -12.34 -4.79 9.93
N TYR A 74 -11.35 -4.16 9.27
CA TYR A 74 -10.49 -4.87 8.31
C TYR A 74 -9.48 -5.77 8.99
N GLN A 75 -8.93 -5.36 10.13
CA GLN A 75 -8.03 -6.17 10.95
C GLN A 75 -8.69 -7.46 11.44
N ALA A 76 -10.00 -7.46 11.67
CA ALA A 76 -10.74 -8.66 12.06
C ALA A 76 -10.76 -9.74 10.97
N GLN A 77 -10.42 -9.39 9.72
CA GLN A 77 -10.49 -10.28 8.55
C GLN A 77 -9.12 -10.88 8.16
N ILE A 78 -8.04 -10.46 8.82
CA ILE A 78 -6.67 -10.90 8.52
C ILE A 78 -6.00 -11.58 9.73
N ASN A 79 -4.97 -12.37 9.45
CA ASN A 79 -4.06 -12.86 10.48
C ASN A 79 -3.13 -11.74 10.95
N LYS A 80 -3.41 -11.19 12.14
CA LYS A 80 -2.66 -10.09 12.78
C LYS A 80 -1.22 -10.46 13.18
N SER A 81 -0.88 -11.75 13.22
CA SER A 81 0.49 -12.23 13.43
C SER A 81 1.25 -12.45 12.12
N SER A 82 0.65 -12.13 10.96
CA SER A 82 1.33 -12.15 9.68
C SER A 82 1.74 -10.74 9.25
N PHE A 83 3.05 -10.49 9.21
CA PHE A 83 3.59 -9.22 8.72
C PHE A 83 3.09 -8.88 7.31
N ASN A 84 3.05 -9.86 6.40
CA ASN A 84 2.65 -9.63 5.01
C ASN A 84 1.19 -9.19 4.89
N GLN A 85 0.29 -9.77 5.70
CA GLN A 85 -1.12 -9.36 5.69
C GLN A 85 -1.31 -7.96 6.29
N LEU A 86 -0.56 -7.59 7.33
CA LEU A 86 -0.57 -6.23 7.86
C LEU A 86 0.01 -5.22 6.87
N LEU A 87 1.09 -5.59 6.17
CA LEU A 87 1.70 -4.73 5.14
C LEU A 87 0.73 -4.48 3.99
N TYR A 88 0.05 -5.53 3.52
CA TYR A 88 -1.02 -5.43 2.53
C TYR A 88 -2.12 -4.49 3.01
N LEU A 89 -2.65 -4.74 4.21
CA LEU A 89 -3.71 -3.94 4.81
C LEU A 89 -3.34 -2.45 4.82
N LEU A 90 -2.21 -2.08 5.42
CA LEU A 90 -1.83 -0.68 5.56
C LEU A 90 -1.47 0.00 4.25
N SER A 91 -0.85 -0.72 3.32
CA SER A 91 -0.51 -0.18 2.00
C SER A 91 -1.76 0.07 1.17
N TYR A 92 -2.77 -0.80 1.29
CA TYR A 92 -4.01 -0.72 0.52
C TYR A 92 -5.11 0.08 1.21
N TYR A 93 -4.98 0.37 2.50
CA TYR A 93 -6.08 0.86 3.36
C TYR A 93 -6.86 2.04 2.76
N GLY A 94 -6.16 3.07 2.28
CA GLY A 94 -6.79 4.25 1.69
C GLY A 94 -7.59 3.99 0.41
N PHE A 95 -7.47 2.82 -0.19
CA PHE A 95 -8.03 2.46 -1.48
C PHE A 95 -9.22 1.49 -1.38
N PHE A 96 -9.56 1.00 -0.18
CA PHE A 96 -10.66 0.02 -0.02
C PHE A 96 -12.04 0.55 -0.39
N LYS A 97 -12.32 1.86 -0.24
CA LYS A 97 -13.63 2.41 -0.62
C LYS A 97 -13.92 2.29 -2.12
N GLU A 98 -12.88 2.41 -2.93
CA GLU A 98 -12.98 2.31 -4.38
C GLU A 98 -12.96 0.84 -4.85
N ASP A 99 -12.95 -0.11 -3.91
CA ASP A 99 -12.61 -1.50 -4.18
C ASP A 99 -13.14 -2.47 -3.11
N GLU A 100 -14.45 -2.41 -2.90
CA GLU A 100 -15.16 -3.14 -1.84
C GLU A 100 -15.02 -4.66 -1.97
N ASP A 101 -14.95 -5.17 -3.22
CA ASP A 101 -14.79 -6.60 -3.51
C ASP A 101 -13.42 -7.16 -3.09
N ASN A 102 -12.40 -6.31 -2.97
CA ASN A 102 -11.02 -6.75 -2.78
C ASN A 102 -10.67 -7.26 -1.36
N LEU A 103 -11.55 -7.07 -0.39
CA LEU A 103 -11.41 -7.67 0.95
C LEU A 103 -11.85 -9.13 0.96
N SER A 104 -12.86 -9.48 0.17
CA SER A 104 -13.27 -10.87 -0.03
C SER A 104 -12.14 -11.71 -0.64
N LEU A 105 -11.19 -11.07 -1.33
CA LEU A 105 -10.01 -11.66 -1.96
C LEU A 105 -8.85 -11.96 -0.99
N LEU A 106 -8.91 -11.54 0.29
CA LEU A 106 -8.04 -12.09 1.34
C LEU A 106 -8.23 -13.62 1.52
N LYS A 107 -9.34 -14.16 0.99
CA LYS A 107 -9.66 -15.59 0.96
C LYS A 107 -9.24 -16.31 -0.31
N VAL A 108 -8.63 -15.64 -1.30
CA VAL A 108 -8.09 -16.33 -2.47
C VAL A 108 -6.76 -16.98 -2.11
N HIS A 109 -6.90 -18.21 -1.63
CA HIS A 109 -5.81 -19.17 -1.54
C HIS A 109 -5.27 -19.47 -2.94
N ASN A 110 -3.95 -19.41 -3.05
CA ASN A 110 -3.11 -20.11 -4.02
C ASN A 110 -3.74 -20.34 -5.39
N THR A 111 -3.68 -19.32 -6.26
CA THR A 111 -3.44 -19.65 -7.67
C THR A 111 -2.09 -20.35 -7.72
N SER A 112 -2.08 -21.66 -7.99
CA SER A 112 -0.90 -22.50 -8.19
C SER A 112 -0.12 -22.12 -9.47
N ASN A 113 -0.01 -20.83 -9.75
CA ASN A 113 0.64 -20.30 -10.92
C ASN A 113 2.13 -20.10 -10.65
N LYS A 114 2.93 -20.31 -11.69
CA LYS A 114 4.39 -20.20 -11.67
C LYS A 114 4.91 -18.80 -11.24
N LEU A 115 4.04 -17.78 -11.23
CA LEU A 115 4.33 -16.42 -10.72
C LEU A 115 4.01 -16.24 -9.23
N GLY A 116 3.53 -17.28 -8.54
CA GLY A 116 3.08 -17.25 -7.15
C GLY A 116 4.10 -16.59 -6.21
N TYR A 117 5.40 -16.89 -6.36
CA TYR A 117 6.45 -16.32 -5.54
C TYR A 117 6.55 -14.78 -5.60
N TYR A 118 6.19 -14.16 -6.72
CA TYR A 118 6.23 -12.69 -6.84
C TYR A 118 5.05 -12.03 -6.14
N PHE A 119 3.91 -12.72 -6.02
CA PHE A 119 2.65 -12.16 -5.56
C PHE A 119 2.08 -12.83 -4.29
N GLU A 120 2.81 -13.77 -3.70
CA GLU A 120 2.39 -14.53 -2.52
C GLU A 120 1.99 -13.58 -1.37
N ASN A 121 2.82 -12.58 -1.13
CA ASN A 121 2.65 -11.60 -0.05
C ASN A 121 1.56 -10.54 -0.34
N THR A 122 0.92 -10.62 -1.50
CA THR A 122 -0.12 -9.70 -1.96
C THR A 122 -1.35 -10.45 -2.46
N PHE A 123 -1.53 -11.71 -2.03
CA PHE A 123 -2.68 -12.55 -2.36
C PHE A 123 -2.87 -12.69 -3.88
N GLY A 124 -1.77 -12.89 -4.60
CA GLY A 124 -1.78 -13.03 -6.05
C GLY A 124 -1.82 -11.70 -6.81
N LYS A 125 -1.79 -10.54 -6.16
CA LYS A 125 -1.93 -9.25 -6.86
C LYS A 125 -0.59 -8.60 -7.20
N LEU A 126 -0.50 -7.96 -8.35
CA LEU A 126 0.56 -7.01 -8.65
C LEU A 126 0.25 -5.67 -7.96
N LEU A 127 0.68 -5.54 -6.70
CA LEU A 127 0.36 -4.40 -5.86
C LEU A 127 1.53 -3.44 -5.70
N TYR A 128 2.73 -3.94 -5.42
CA TYR A 128 3.87 -3.10 -5.07
C TYR A 128 4.76 -2.78 -6.26
N HIS A 129 5.40 -1.61 -6.21
CA HIS A 129 6.37 -1.18 -7.22
C HIS A 129 7.46 -2.23 -7.46
N TYR A 130 8.03 -2.76 -6.38
CA TYR A 130 9.13 -3.72 -6.46
C TYR A 130 8.74 -5.00 -7.18
N GLN A 131 7.46 -5.41 -7.15
CA GLN A 131 7.02 -6.64 -7.82
C GLN A 131 7.13 -6.50 -9.34
N LEU A 132 6.69 -5.37 -9.89
CA LEU A 132 6.82 -5.09 -11.32
C LEU A 132 8.29 -4.89 -11.71
N GLU A 133 9.04 -4.17 -10.88
CA GLU A 133 10.47 -3.91 -11.11
C GLU A 133 11.27 -5.21 -11.11
N GLN A 134 11.02 -6.12 -10.17
CA GLN A 134 11.67 -7.44 -10.11
C GLN A 134 11.31 -8.33 -11.30
N LEU A 135 10.04 -8.38 -11.71
CA LEU A 135 9.62 -9.13 -12.90
C LEU A 135 10.29 -8.63 -14.17
N TYR A 136 10.39 -7.30 -14.31
CA TYR A 136 11.03 -6.68 -15.45
C TYR A 136 12.55 -6.94 -15.46
N CYS A 137 13.22 -6.75 -14.32
CA CYS A 137 14.65 -7.07 -14.17
C CYS A 137 14.95 -8.54 -14.48
N SER A 138 14.17 -9.48 -13.93
CA SER A 138 14.42 -10.91 -14.11
C SER A 138 14.24 -11.36 -15.56
N SER A 139 13.36 -10.68 -16.31
CA SER A 139 13.04 -11.04 -17.70
C SER A 139 13.89 -10.33 -18.74
N THR A 140 14.50 -9.21 -18.39
CA THR A 140 15.28 -8.38 -19.34
C THR A 140 16.75 -8.22 -18.97
N GLN A 141 17.16 -8.68 -17.78
CA GLN A 141 18.51 -8.51 -17.22
C GLN A 141 18.95 -7.04 -17.15
N CYS A 142 17.99 -6.11 -17.08
CA CYS A 142 18.25 -4.69 -16.96
C CYS A 142 18.71 -4.31 -15.54
N ASN A 143 19.18 -3.07 -15.38
CA ASN A 143 19.45 -2.54 -14.05
C ASN A 143 18.17 -2.02 -13.35
N ILE A 144 18.28 -1.70 -12.06
CA ILE A 144 17.15 -1.23 -11.26
C ILE A 144 16.59 0.11 -11.72
N GLU A 145 17.43 1.00 -12.24
CA GLU A 145 17.00 2.32 -12.71
C GLU A 145 16.10 2.20 -13.95
N GLU A 146 16.48 1.33 -14.88
CA GLU A 146 15.67 1.01 -16.06
C GLU A 146 14.33 0.39 -15.67
N ALA A 147 14.31 -0.48 -14.66
CA ALA A 147 13.08 -1.08 -14.15
C ALA A 147 12.15 -0.05 -13.48
N VAL A 148 12.71 0.86 -12.68
CA VAL A 148 11.96 1.98 -12.09
C VAL A 148 11.37 2.88 -13.17
N ASN A 149 12.15 3.20 -14.21
CA ASN A 149 11.70 4.02 -15.33
C ASN A 149 10.60 3.31 -16.14
N PHE A 150 10.75 2.01 -16.38
CA PHE A 150 9.72 1.20 -17.02
C PHE A 150 8.42 1.19 -16.19
N ARG A 151 8.49 0.91 -14.89
CA ARG A 151 7.33 0.94 -13.99
C ARG A 151 6.63 2.29 -14.01
N LYS A 152 7.37 3.41 -13.91
CA LYS A 152 6.80 4.76 -14.00
C LYS A 152 6.06 4.95 -15.32
N ALA A 153 6.65 4.54 -16.44
CA ALA A 153 6.03 4.65 -17.75
C ALA A 153 4.77 3.76 -17.89
N ILE A 154 4.75 2.57 -17.28
CA ILE A 154 3.57 1.69 -17.21
C ILE A 154 2.45 2.31 -16.37
N ASN A 155 2.76 2.90 -15.21
CA ASN A 155 1.76 3.59 -14.38
C ASN A 155 1.19 4.83 -15.09
N LEU A 156 1.99 5.49 -15.93
CA LEU A 156 1.55 6.59 -16.81
C LEU A 156 0.84 6.11 -18.09
N LYS A 157 0.61 4.79 -18.25
CA LYS A 157 -0.04 4.19 -19.42
C LYS A 157 0.63 4.56 -20.76
N SER A 158 1.96 4.73 -20.75
CA SER A 158 2.71 5.07 -21.96
C SER A 158 2.58 3.96 -23.01
N HIS A 159 2.08 4.31 -24.20
CA HIS A 159 1.93 3.36 -25.32
C HIS A 159 3.23 2.60 -25.60
N ARG A 160 4.38 3.30 -25.65
CA ARG A 160 5.69 2.68 -25.88
C ARG A 160 6.05 1.64 -24.82
N ALA A 161 5.73 1.92 -23.55
CA ALA A 161 6.00 0.98 -22.46
C ALA A 161 5.07 -0.23 -22.50
N LEU A 162 3.79 -0.03 -22.83
CA LEU A 162 2.82 -1.10 -22.99
C LEU A 162 3.17 -2.03 -24.17
N GLU A 163 3.55 -1.47 -25.32
CA GLU A 163 4.04 -2.27 -26.45
C GLU A 163 5.31 -3.03 -26.08
N LYS A 164 6.24 -2.39 -25.38
CA LYS A 164 7.42 -3.09 -24.85
C LYS A 164 7.03 -4.25 -23.93
N ALA A 165 6.06 -4.06 -23.04
CA ALA A 165 5.59 -5.10 -22.13
C ALA A 165 5.02 -6.32 -22.86
N LYS A 166 4.37 -6.13 -24.03
CA LYS A 166 3.86 -7.24 -24.86
C LYS A 166 4.99 -8.10 -25.44
N THR A 167 6.15 -7.49 -25.71
CA THR A 167 7.31 -8.21 -26.28
C THR A 167 8.11 -9.01 -25.25
N ILE A 168 7.90 -8.77 -23.96
CA ILE A 168 8.65 -9.45 -22.89
C ILE A 168 7.85 -10.69 -22.47
N VAL A 169 8.32 -11.87 -22.86
CA VAL A 169 7.71 -13.15 -22.50
C VAL A 169 8.38 -13.70 -21.26
N LEU A 170 7.58 -13.98 -20.23
CA LEU A 170 8.04 -14.56 -18.97
C LEU A 170 8.31 -16.06 -19.14
N PRO A 171 9.09 -16.70 -18.23
CA PRO A 171 9.28 -18.16 -18.24
C PRO A 171 7.97 -18.97 -18.12
N THR A 172 6.88 -18.32 -17.73
CA THR A 172 5.54 -18.93 -17.66
C THR A 172 4.85 -19.05 -19.02
N GLY A 173 5.34 -18.33 -20.03
CA GLY A 173 4.76 -18.22 -21.36
C GLY A 173 3.87 -16.97 -21.53
N GLU A 174 3.43 -16.35 -20.45
CA GLU A 174 2.68 -15.09 -20.46
C GLU A 174 3.62 -13.92 -20.78
N SER A 175 3.12 -12.94 -21.52
CA SER A 175 3.77 -11.65 -21.67
C SER A 175 3.67 -10.83 -20.37
N LEU A 176 4.64 -9.95 -20.13
CA LEU A 176 4.59 -9.03 -19.01
C LEU A 176 3.35 -8.12 -19.09
N PHE A 177 2.89 -7.80 -20.30
CA PHE A 177 1.63 -7.08 -20.51
C PHE A 177 0.44 -7.85 -19.95
N GLU A 178 0.29 -9.14 -20.28
CA GLU A 178 -0.79 -9.98 -19.74
C GLU A 178 -0.76 -9.99 -18.22
N VAL A 179 0.43 -10.16 -17.62
CA VAL A 179 0.58 -10.12 -16.16
C VAL A 179 0.14 -8.78 -15.57
N ILE A 180 0.55 -7.66 -16.17
CA ILE A 180 0.13 -6.33 -15.73
C ILE A 180 -1.40 -6.21 -15.85
N THR A 181 -2.01 -6.66 -16.94
CA THR A 181 -3.46 -6.51 -17.14
C THR A 181 -4.30 -7.41 -16.25
N GLN A 182 -3.83 -8.62 -15.94
CA GLN A 182 -4.59 -9.62 -15.19
C GLN A 182 -4.43 -9.47 -13.69
N TYR A 183 -3.21 -9.18 -13.21
CA TYR A 183 -2.90 -9.22 -11.78
C TYR A 183 -2.88 -7.81 -11.15
N ARG A 184 -2.87 -6.73 -11.95
CA ARG A 184 -2.90 -5.36 -11.45
C ARG A 184 -4.35 -4.87 -11.39
N HIS A 185 -4.89 -4.83 -10.18
CA HIS A 185 -6.27 -4.40 -9.95
C HIS A 185 -6.49 -2.90 -10.18
N ARG A 186 -5.43 -2.11 -10.04
CA ARG A 186 -5.44 -0.67 -10.29
C ARG A 186 -4.55 -0.32 -11.45
N ASP A 187 -4.71 0.89 -11.97
CA ASP A 187 -3.84 1.41 -13.02
C ASP A 187 -2.39 1.64 -12.55
N PHE A 188 -2.14 1.55 -11.24
CA PHE A 188 -0.86 1.81 -10.62
C PHE A 188 -0.52 0.78 -9.55
N THR A 189 0.77 0.62 -9.33
CA THR A 189 1.35 -0.06 -8.15
C THR A 189 1.60 0.93 -7.01
N LEU A 190 1.91 0.46 -5.81
CA LEU A 190 2.11 1.25 -4.60
C LEU A 190 3.52 1.10 -4.00
N TYR A 191 3.95 2.12 -3.26
CA TYR A 191 5.04 1.96 -2.30
C TYR A 191 4.53 1.20 -1.06
N PRO A 192 5.20 0.13 -0.63
CA PRO A 192 4.80 -0.60 0.57
C PRO A 192 5.00 0.26 1.83
N LYS A 193 4.00 0.27 2.73
CA LYS A 193 4.04 0.99 4.02
C LYS A 193 4.82 0.20 5.09
N ILE A 194 6.09 -0.10 4.80
CA ILE A 194 6.93 -1.00 5.62
C ILE A 194 7.09 -0.48 7.05
N LYS A 195 7.42 0.81 7.22
CA LYS A 195 7.64 1.42 8.54
C LYS A 195 6.40 1.30 9.41
N GLU A 196 5.25 1.63 8.84
CA GLU A 196 3.96 1.58 9.50
C GLU A 196 3.53 0.13 9.80
N ALA A 197 3.80 -0.81 8.88
CA ALA A 197 3.52 -2.23 9.09
C ALA A 197 4.36 -2.84 10.21
N ILE A 198 5.64 -2.48 10.30
CA ILE A 198 6.52 -2.90 11.42
C ILE A 198 5.98 -2.33 12.73
N ALA A 199 5.62 -1.04 12.75
CA ALA A 199 5.07 -0.39 13.93
C ALA A 199 3.79 -1.08 14.41
N LEU A 200 2.86 -1.39 13.50
CA LEU A 200 1.63 -2.10 13.82
C LEU A 200 1.88 -3.55 14.25
N TYR A 201 2.78 -4.26 13.57
CA TYR A 201 3.13 -5.65 13.93
C TYR A 201 3.67 -5.73 15.36
N ASN A 202 4.62 -4.88 15.71
CA ASN A 202 5.19 -4.81 17.05
C ASN A 202 4.15 -4.35 18.10
N TYR A 203 3.21 -3.47 17.71
CA TYR A 203 2.14 -3.03 18.60
C TYR A 203 1.16 -4.15 18.95
N LEU A 204 0.83 -4.99 17.96
CA LEU A 204 -0.12 -6.10 18.11
C LEU A 204 0.52 -7.35 18.71
N ASN A 205 1.84 -7.53 18.56
CA ASN A 205 2.59 -8.70 19.01
C ASN A 205 3.76 -8.27 19.93
N PRO A 206 3.46 -7.77 21.15
CA PRO A 206 4.47 -7.27 22.10
C PRO A 206 5.31 -8.34 22.78
#